data_AF-A0A811UN34-F1
#
_entry.id   AF-A0A811UN34-F1
#
_cell.length_a   1.000
_cell.length_b   1.000
_cell.length_c   1.000
_cell.angle_alpha   90.00
_cell.angle_beta   90.00
_cell.angle_gamma   90.00
#
_symmetry.space_group_name_H-M   'P 1'
#
loop_
_entity.id
_entity.type
_entity.pdbx_description
1 polymer ?
#
loop_
_entity_poly.entity_id
_entity_poly.type
_entity_poly.pdbx_seq_one_letter_code
_entity_poly.pdbx_strand_id
1 'polypeptide(L)'
;MNFMKGALCPYTESASSVAKGSQGKFTSKSDVWSFAVTLWEILTFAREQPYEHLTDEKVIENIGHIYADDKLHELLPMPLNCPREIYDLMCECWQRNESSRPNFREIHLFLQRKNLGFKPSNAMHY
;
A
#
# COMPACT_ATOMS: atom_id res chain seq x y z
N MET A 1 12.76 6.14 10.61
CA MET A 1 12.53 5.84 9.18
C MET A 1 12.81 4.37 8.79
N ASN A 2 13.03 3.46 9.75
CA ASN A 2 13.03 2.02 9.52
C ASN A 2 11.99 1.44 10.49
N PHE A 3 10.93 0.77 9.99
CA PHE A 3 10.32 -0.44 10.59
C PHE A 3 8.98 -0.90 9.95
N MET A 4 8.24 -0.06 9.21
CA MET A 4 6.85 -0.43 8.83
C MET A 4 6.67 -1.20 7.52
N LYS A 5 7.65 -1.18 6.60
CA LYS A 5 7.64 -2.07 5.41
C LYS A 5 7.50 -3.55 5.79
N GLY A 6 8.00 -3.91 6.97
CA GLY A 6 7.94 -5.26 7.51
C GLY A 6 6.74 -5.54 8.43
N ALA A 7 5.92 -4.56 8.81
CA ALA A 7 4.77 -4.81 9.69
C ALA A 7 3.56 -5.32 8.89
N LEU A 8 3.21 -4.64 7.80
CA LEU A 8 2.01 -4.98 7.02
C LEU A 8 2.20 -6.13 6.04
N CYS A 9 3.42 -6.37 5.54
CA CYS A 9 3.68 -7.51 4.64
C CYS A 9 3.37 -8.86 5.30
N PRO A 10 3.89 -9.17 6.51
CA PRO A 10 3.51 -10.37 7.26
C PRO A 10 2.01 -10.47 7.55
N TYR A 11 1.31 -9.35 7.74
CA TYR A 11 -0.14 -9.37 7.96
C TYR A 11 -0.91 -9.68 6.66
N THR A 12 -0.49 -9.12 5.52
CA THR A 12 -1.05 -9.50 4.21
C THR A 12 -0.84 -10.97 3.89
N GLU A 13 0.29 -11.53 4.30
CA GLU A 13 0.62 -12.94 4.10
C GLU A 13 -0.10 -13.84 5.08
N SER A 14 -0.21 -13.43 6.34
CA SER A 14 -0.97 -14.15 7.36
C SER A 14 -2.45 -14.23 6.95
N ALA A 15 -3.04 -13.12 6.51
CA ALA A 15 -4.41 -13.11 6.01
C ALA A 15 -4.57 -13.91 4.69
N SER A 16 -3.60 -13.81 3.77
CA SER A 16 -3.59 -14.67 2.56
C SER A 16 -3.48 -16.15 2.91
N SER A 17 -2.69 -16.50 3.94
CA SER A 17 -2.48 -17.86 4.41
C SER A 17 -3.73 -18.42 5.09
N VAL A 18 -4.40 -17.60 5.92
CA VAL A 18 -5.70 -17.92 6.52
C VAL A 18 -6.76 -18.14 5.42
N ALA A 19 -6.78 -17.29 4.39
CA ALA A 19 -7.72 -17.43 3.28
C ALA A 19 -7.42 -18.62 2.35
N LYS A 20 -6.16 -19.06 2.22
CA LYS A 20 -5.73 -20.10 1.26
C LYS A 20 -5.32 -21.43 1.90
N GLY A 21 -5.34 -21.57 3.22
CA GLY A 21 -4.94 -22.80 3.93
C GLY A 21 -3.50 -23.25 3.68
N SER A 22 -2.62 -22.32 3.27
CA SER A 22 -1.23 -22.60 2.85
C SER A 22 -0.26 -21.66 3.54
N GLN A 23 0.96 -22.13 3.86
CA GLN A 23 2.01 -21.30 4.50
C GLN A 23 2.38 -20.08 3.62
N GLY A 24 2.59 -18.94 4.28
CA GLY A 24 2.83 -17.62 3.68
C GLY A 24 3.92 -17.65 2.61
N LYS A 25 3.54 -17.38 1.37
CA LYS A 25 4.47 -17.18 0.26
C LYS A 25 4.57 -15.69 -0.04
N PHE A 26 5.75 -15.13 0.16
CA PHE A 26 6.12 -13.83 -0.39
C PHE A 26 5.94 -13.86 -1.91
N THR A 27 5.25 -12.86 -2.47
CA THR A 27 5.06 -12.74 -3.92
C THR A 27 5.31 -11.30 -4.35
N SER A 28 5.67 -11.09 -5.62
CA SER A 28 5.75 -9.74 -6.16
C SER A 28 4.42 -8.97 -6.05
N LYS A 29 3.28 -9.66 -5.88
CA LYS A 29 1.96 -9.04 -5.67
C LYS A 29 1.73 -8.64 -4.21
N SER A 30 2.34 -9.30 -3.23
CA SER A 30 2.37 -8.79 -1.85
C SER A 30 3.30 -7.58 -1.73
N ASP A 31 4.43 -7.57 -2.45
CA ASP A 31 5.31 -6.39 -2.53
C ASP A 31 4.58 -5.15 -3.10
N VAL A 32 3.70 -5.34 -4.10
CA VAL A 32 2.88 -4.25 -4.66
C VAL A 32 1.93 -3.65 -3.61
N TRP A 33 1.34 -4.49 -2.74
CA TRP A 33 0.50 -4.02 -1.64
C TRP A 33 1.31 -3.14 -0.67
N SER A 34 2.45 -3.66 -0.22
CA SER A 34 3.35 -2.95 0.70
C SER A 34 3.92 -1.69 0.08
N PHE A 35 4.13 -1.66 -1.24
CA PHE A 35 4.53 -0.46 -1.95
C PHE A 35 3.48 0.66 -1.85
N ALA A 36 2.18 0.35 -1.98
CA ALA A 36 1.14 1.36 -1.83
C ALA A 36 1.04 1.90 -0.40
N VAL A 37 1.29 1.07 0.62
CA VAL A 37 1.45 1.54 2.01
C VAL A 37 2.64 2.50 2.10
N THR A 38 3.80 2.13 1.53
CA THR A 38 4.97 3.02 1.48
C THR A 38 4.67 4.33 0.76
N LEU A 39 3.91 4.30 -0.33
CA LEU A 39 3.53 5.51 -1.05
C LEU A 39 2.61 6.39 -0.19
N TRP A 40 1.70 5.79 0.58
CA TRP A 40 0.89 6.51 1.56
C TRP A 40 1.75 7.17 2.63
N GLU A 41 2.71 6.45 3.22
CA GLU A 41 3.67 6.99 4.20
C GLU A 41 4.50 8.14 3.61
N ILE A 42 4.92 8.05 2.35
CA ILE A 42 5.64 9.13 1.66
C ILE A 42 4.77 10.39 1.59
N LEU A 43 3.50 10.26 1.22
CA LEU A 43 2.58 11.40 1.04
C LEU A 43 2.08 11.99 2.35
N THR A 44 2.05 11.23 3.44
CA THR A 44 1.83 11.76 4.80
C THR A 44 3.12 12.30 5.44
N PHE A 45 4.24 12.31 4.72
CA PHE A 45 5.57 12.65 5.23
C PHE A 45 5.96 11.82 6.48
N ALA A 46 5.47 10.58 6.56
CA ALA A 46 5.61 9.68 7.69
C ALA A 46 5.20 10.29 9.04
N ARG A 47 4.23 11.23 9.03
CA ARG A 47 3.69 11.84 10.25
C ARG A 47 2.59 11.01 10.90
N GLU A 48 1.94 10.15 10.12
CA GLU A 48 0.85 9.28 10.54
C GLU A 48 1.30 7.82 10.38
N GLN A 49 0.88 6.96 11.32
CA GLN A 49 1.12 5.53 11.22
C GLN A 49 -0.03 4.86 10.47
N PRO A 50 0.24 3.94 9.52
CA PRO A 50 -0.81 3.14 8.91
C PRO A 50 -1.66 2.42 9.97
N TYR A 51 -2.97 2.64 9.94
CA TYR A 51 -3.93 2.04 10.88
C TYR A 51 -3.62 2.34 12.36
N GLU A 52 -3.18 3.56 12.68
CA GLU A 52 -2.78 3.95 14.04
C GLU A 52 -3.83 3.72 15.13
N HIS A 53 -5.12 3.65 14.77
CA HIS A 53 -6.23 3.38 15.68
C HIS A 53 -6.51 1.89 15.90
N LEU A 54 -5.82 0.99 15.19
CA LEU A 54 -5.97 -0.45 15.29
C LEU A 54 -4.80 -1.08 16.07
N THR A 55 -5.08 -2.16 16.80
CA THR A 55 -4.03 -3.04 17.34
C THR A 55 -3.50 -3.96 16.24
N ASP A 56 -2.34 -4.57 16.44
CA ASP A 56 -1.77 -5.53 15.50
C ASP A 56 -2.76 -6.66 15.12
N GLU A 57 -3.52 -7.18 16.10
CA GLU A 57 -4.54 -8.21 15.85
C GLU A 57 -5.68 -7.68 14.99
N LYS A 58 -6.13 -6.44 15.24
CA LYS A 58 -7.19 -5.81 14.45
C LYS A 58 -6.73 -5.47 13.04
N VAL A 59 -5.44 -5.19 12.83
CA VAL A 59 -4.87 -5.02 11.48
C VAL A 59 -4.92 -6.34 10.72
N ILE A 60 -4.60 -7.48 11.37
CA ILE A 60 -4.74 -8.81 10.76
C ILE A 60 -6.20 -9.09 10.40
N GLU A 61 -7.14 -8.81 11.32
CA GLU A 61 -8.58 -8.97 11.10
C GLU A 61 -9.07 -8.10 9.95
N ASN A 62 -8.70 -6.82 9.91
CA ASN A 62 -9.02 -5.88 8.84
C ASN A 62 -8.58 -6.41 7.47
N ILE A 63 -7.35 -6.91 7.37
CA ILE A 63 -6.84 -7.51 6.13
C ILE A 63 -7.58 -8.83 5.83
N GLY A 64 -7.93 -9.61 6.84
CA GLY A 64 -8.80 -10.79 6.70
C GLY A 64 -10.13 -10.46 6.03
N HIS A 65 -10.78 -9.36 6.45
CA HIS A 65 -12.02 -8.85 5.85
C HIS A 65 -11.84 -8.45 4.37
N ILE A 66 -10.67 -7.93 3.98
CA ILE A 66 -10.33 -7.68 2.56
C ILE A 66 -10.35 -8.98 1.76
N TYR A 67 -9.75 -10.05 2.30
CA TYR A 67 -9.74 -11.36 1.64
C TYR A 67 -11.06 -12.11 1.73
N ALA A 68 -11.92 -11.79 2.70
CA ALA A 68 -13.28 -12.32 2.78
C ALA A 68 -14.23 -11.61 1.79
N ASP A 69 -13.99 -10.34 1.47
CA ASP A 69 -14.91 -9.44 0.72
C ASP A 69 -16.29 -9.31 1.40
N ASP A 70 -16.28 -9.27 2.72
CA ASP A 70 -17.46 -9.01 3.54
C ASP A 70 -17.73 -7.50 3.73
N LYS A 71 -16.87 -6.64 3.16
CA LYS A 71 -16.92 -5.18 3.21
C LYS A 71 -16.80 -4.60 4.63
N LEU A 72 -16.26 -5.36 5.57
CA LEU A 72 -15.98 -4.89 6.94
C LEU A 72 -14.58 -4.26 7.07
N HIS A 73 -13.79 -4.29 6.00
CA HIS A 73 -12.45 -3.72 5.99
C HIS A 73 -12.44 -2.20 5.76
N GLU A 74 -11.41 -1.56 6.28
CA GLU A 74 -10.99 -0.21 5.95
C GLU A 74 -9.66 -0.22 5.19
N LEU A 75 -9.56 0.66 4.20
CA LEU A 75 -8.30 1.01 3.55
C LEU A 75 -7.73 2.27 4.19
N LEU A 76 -6.43 2.51 4.02
CA LEU A 76 -5.82 3.78 4.44
C LEU A 76 -6.51 4.96 3.73
N PRO A 77 -6.80 6.06 4.45
CA PRO A 77 -7.49 7.21 3.88
C PRO A 77 -6.61 7.95 2.87
N MET A 78 -7.21 8.72 1.97
CA MET A 78 -6.45 9.57 1.05
C MET A 78 -5.64 10.62 1.82
N PRO A 79 -4.29 10.68 1.67
CA PRO A 79 -3.49 11.69 2.34
C PRO A 79 -3.88 13.12 1.95
N LEU A 80 -3.65 14.08 2.85
CA LEU A 80 -3.88 15.49 2.56
C LEU A 80 -3.00 15.94 1.38
N ASN A 81 -3.60 16.68 0.43
CA ASN A 81 -2.95 17.13 -0.82
C ASN A 81 -2.48 16.00 -1.75
N CYS A 82 -2.91 14.75 -1.54
CA CYS A 82 -2.68 13.67 -2.49
C CYS A 82 -3.55 13.90 -3.75
N PRO A 83 -2.96 13.93 -4.97
CA PRO A 83 -3.76 13.90 -6.19
C PRO A 83 -4.62 12.64 -6.25
N ARG A 84 -5.89 12.77 -6.64
CA ARG A 84 -6.86 11.67 -6.65
C ARG A 84 -6.34 10.44 -7.40
N GLU A 85 -5.69 10.63 -8.54
CA GLU A 85 -5.22 9.52 -9.36
C GLU A 85 -4.05 8.77 -8.72
N ILE A 86 -3.29 9.40 -7.82
CA ILE A 86 -2.25 8.72 -7.04
C ILE A 86 -2.90 7.85 -5.96
N TYR A 87 -3.98 8.32 -5.34
CA TYR A 87 -4.75 7.51 -4.40
C TYR A 87 -5.48 6.36 -5.08
N ASP A 88 -6.05 6.59 -6.27
CA ASP A 88 -6.69 5.53 -7.06
C ASP A 88 -5.67 4.42 -7.40
N LEU A 89 -4.42 4.77 -7.74
CA LEU A 89 -3.33 3.80 -7.91
C LEU A 89 -3.05 2.99 -6.63
N MET A 90 -3.08 3.63 -5.44
CA MET A 90 -2.93 2.90 -4.17
C MET A 90 -4.06 1.88 -4.00
N CYS A 91 -5.30 2.27 -4.26
CA CYS A 91 -6.48 1.38 -4.21
C CYS A 91 -6.40 0.22 -5.21
N GLU A 92 -5.81 0.43 -6.40
CA GLU A 92 -5.52 -0.65 -7.35
C GLU A 92 -4.46 -1.63 -6.81
N CYS A 93 -3.46 -1.14 -6.09
CA CYS A 93 -2.46 -1.99 -5.43
C CYS A 93 -3.07 -2.78 -4.26
N TRP A 94 -4.14 -2.28 -3.65
CA TRP A 94 -4.87 -2.91 -2.55
C TRP A 94 -6.06 -3.79 -2.98
N GLN A 95 -6.10 -4.22 -4.25
CA GLN A 95 -7.12 -5.16 -4.70
C GLN A 95 -7.00 -6.52 -4.00
N ARG A 96 -8.15 -7.08 -3.61
CA ARG A 96 -8.25 -8.44 -3.04
C ARG A 96 -7.59 -9.47 -3.96
N ASN A 97 -7.96 -9.47 -5.24
CA ASN A 97 -7.37 -10.37 -6.22
C ASN A 97 -5.97 -9.89 -6.60
N GLU A 98 -4.95 -10.67 -6.23
CA GLU A 98 -3.55 -10.42 -6.55
C GLU A 98 -3.30 -10.19 -8.06
N SER A 99 -4.05 -10.89 -8.92
CA SER A 99 -3.92 -10.75 -10.37
C SER A 99 -4.45 -9.41 -10.88
N SER A 100 -5.36 -8.78 -10.14
CA SER A 100 -5.92 -7.46 -10.46
C SER A 100 -5.02 -6.31 -10.03
N ARG A 101 -4.06 -6.55 -9.12
CA ARG A 101 -3.08 -5.53 -8.73
C ARG A 101 -2.18 -5.21 -9.93
N PRO A 102 -1.76 -3.96 -10.16
CA PRO A 102 -0.78 -3.65 -11.19
C PRO A 102 0.57 -4.32 -10.88
N ASN A 103 1.42 -4.46 -11.89
CA ASN A 103 2.82 -4.82 -11.70
C ASN A 103 3.69 -3.56 -11.55
N PHE A 104 4.91 -3.71 -11.04
CA PHE A 104 5.80 -2.56 -10.83
C PHE A 104 6.14 -1.77 -12.10
N ARG A 105 6.11 -2.40 -13.28
CA ARG A 105 6.31 -1.70 -14.55
C ARG A 105 5.15 -0.76 -14.86
N GLU A 106 3.91 -1.18 -14.62
CA GLU A 106 2.72 -0.34 -14.79
C GLU A 106 2.72 0.82 -13.79
N ILE A 107 2.99 0.53 -12.52
CA ILE A 107 3.15 1.54 -11.45
C ILE A 107 4.20 2.59 -11.84
N HIS A 108 5.38 2.13 -12.26
CA HIS A 108 6.48 3.01 -12.66
C HIS A 108 6.09 3.91 -13.83
N LEU A 109 5.52 3.36 -14.90
CA LEU A 109 5.10 4.14 -16.07
C LEU A 109 4.02 5.16 -15.71
N PHE A 110 3.08 4.81 -14.83
CA PHE A 110 2.07 5.75 -14.35
C PHE A 110 2.70 6.92 -13.58
N LEU A 111 3.55 6.63 -12.59
CA LEU A 111 4.20 7.66 -11.77
C LEU A 111 5.13 8.55 -12.62
N GLN A 112 5.87 7.95 -13.56
CA GLN A 112 6.73 8.69 -14.49
C GLN A 112 5.92 9.68 -15.33
N ARG A 113 4.74 9.28 -15.83
CA ARG A 113 3.84 10.17 -16.58
C ARG A 113 3.33 11.32 -15.74
N LYS A 114 2.99 11.07 -14.47
CA LYS A 114 2.53 12.12 -13.54
C LYS A 114 3.65 13.11 -13.17
N ASN A 115 4.91 12.67 -13.24
CA ASN A 115 6.07 13.53 -12.98
C ASN A 115 6.59 14.26 -14.23
N LEU A 116 5.94 14.11 -15.40
CA LEU A 116 6.37 14.80 -16.62
C LEU A 116 6.29 16.32 -16.44
N GLY A 117 7.38 17.00 -16.79
CA GLY A 117 7.47 18.46 -16.67
C GLY A 117 7.79 18.96 -15.26
N PHE A 118 7.89 18.08 -14.26
CA PHE A 118 8.47 18.44 -12.98
C PHE A 118 9.94 18.77 -13.19
N LYS A 119 10.28 20.04 -13.03
CA LYS A 119 11.66 20.50 -12.90
C LYS A 119 11.85 20.77 -11.41
N PRO A 120 12.68 19.97 -10.70
CA PRO A 120 13.07 20.38 -9.36
C PRO A 120 13.68 21.77 -9.51
N SER A 121 13.13 22.75 -8.80
CA SER A 121 13.81 24.03 -8.65
C SER A 121 15.20 23.71 -8.13
N ASN A 122 16.25 24.23 -8.77
CA ASN A 122 17.63 24.09 -8.33
C ASN A 122 17.75 24.61 -6.88
N ALA A 123 17.47 23.75 -5.91
CA ALA A 123 17.70 23.99 -4.51
C ALA A 123 19.00 23.27 -4.19
N MET A 124 19.98 24.08 -3.76
CA MET A 124 21.34 23.72 -3.36
C MET A 124 22.40 23.78 -4.47
N HIS A 125 22.68 24.99 -4.93
CA HIS A 125 24.08 25.40 -5.05
C HIS A 125 24.64 25.45 -3.61
N TYR A 126 25.37 24.42 -3.20
CA TYR A 126 26.36 24.54 -2.12
C TYR A 126 27.74 24.75 -2.76
#